data_AF-X1R281-F1
#
_entry.id   AF-X1R281-F1
#
_cell.length_a   1.000
_cell.length_b   1.000
_cell.length_c   1.000
_cell.angle_alpha   90.00
_cell.angle_beta   90.00
_cell.angle_gamma   90.00
#
_symmetry.space_group_name_H-M   'P 1'
#
loop_
_entity.id
_entity.type
_entity.pdbx_description
1 polymer ?
#
loop_
_entity_poly.entity_id
_entity_poly.type
_entity_poly.pdbx_seq_one_letter_code
_entity_poly.pdbx_strand_id
1 'polypeptide(L)' 'MDIILIKLVEIEETRGKAKWGAVDKDPAALLNAAVEELGEVAHAINHDEGPEKTIQEIAEVMGVLSRLFEMVAPPGMLTF' A
#
# COMPACT_ATOMS: atom_id res chain seq x y z
N MET A 1 3.29 15.08 0.62
CA MET A 1 3.00 14.10 1.68
C MET A 1 4.07 14.26 2.76
N ASP A 2 3.77 13.94 4.02
CA ASP A 2 4.75 14.03 5.11
C ASP A 2 5.96 13.09 4.84
N ILE A 3 7.18 13.54 5.15
CA ILE A 3 8.43 12.79 4.85
C ILE A 3 8.47 11.44 5.57
N ILE A 4 7.93 11.36 6.79
CA ILE A 4 7.89 10.11 7.56
C ILE A 4 6.94 9.13 6.89
N LEU A 5 5.76 9.61 6.47
CA LEU A 5 4.78 8.78 5.78
C LEU A 5 5.32 8.28 4.43
N ILE A 6 6.01 9.12 3.65
CA ILE A 6 6.64 8.69 2.39
C ILE A 6 7.61 7.52 2.63
N LYS A 7 8.50 7.65 3.63
CA LYS A 7 9.47 6.59 3.94
C LYS A 7 8.82 5.29 4.39
N LEU A 8 7.74 5.38 5.18
CA LEU A 8 6.98 4.20 5.60
C LEU A 8 6.36 3.51 4.40
N VAL A 9 5.73 4.26 3.49
CA VAL A 9 5.15 3.72 2.26
C VAL A 9 6.22 3.06 1.38
N GLU A 10 7.38 3.69 1.19
CA GLU A 10 8.49 3.10 0.41
C GLU A 10 9.00 1.78 1.02
N ILE A 11 9.06 1.70 2.35
CA ILE A 11 9.43 0.47 3.07
C ILE A 11 8.38 -0.61 2.83
N GLU A 12 7.09 -0.29 2.98
CA GLU A 12 6.01 -1.26 2.79
C GLU A 12 5.84 -1.68 1.33
N GLU A 13 6.09 -0.81 0.37
CA GLU A 13 6.18 -1.20 -1.04
C GLU A 13 7.28 -2.23 -1.26
N THR A 14 8.46 -2.02 -0.67
CA THR A 14 9.59 -2.95 -0.77
C THR A 14 9.23 -4.29 -0.13
N ARG A 15 8.61 -4.28 1.05
CA ARG A 15 8.13 -5.48 1.76
C ARG A 15 7.05 -6.20 0.97
N GLY A 16 6.07 -5.49 0.44
CA GLY A 16 4.99 -6.03 -0.39
C GLY A 16 5.51 -6.67 -1.67
N LYS A 17 6.47 -6.03 -2.36
CA LYS A 17 7.16 -6.60 -3.53
C LYS A 17 7.94 -7.86 -3.16
N ALA A 18 8.56 -7.91 -1.99
CA ALA A 18 9.24 -9.12 -1.51
C ALA A 18 8.28 -10.25 -1.10
N LYS A 19 7.17 -9.92 -0.42
CA LYS A 19 6.14 -10.86 0.08
C LYS A 19 5.35 -11.49 -1.06
N TRP A 20 4.98 -10.67 -2.05
CA TRP A 20 4.06 -11.06 -3.12
C TRP A 20 4.70 -11.18 -4.50
N GLY A 21 6.00 -10.93 -4.63
CA GLY A 21 6.74 -11.12 -5.88
C GLY A 21 6.04 -10.46 -7.06
N ALA A 22 5.69 -11.25 -8.08
CA ALA A 22 5.08 -10.77 -9.32
C ALA A 22 3.54 -10.72 -9.31
N VAL A 23 2.90 -10.56 -8.14
CA VAL A 23 1.45 -10.24 -8.05
C VAL A 23 1.13 -8.87 -8.69
N ASP A 24 2.16 -8.05 -8.92
CA ASP A 24 2.17 -6.85 -9.80
C ASP A 24 1.94 -7.15 -11.29
N LYS A 25 1.14 -8.15 -11.65
CA LYS A 25 0.85 -8.49 -13.05
C LYS A 25 -0.52 -8.06 -13.54
N ASP A 26 -1.43 -7.72 -12.62
CA ASP A 26 -2.81 -7.40 -12.95
C ASP A 26 -3.40 -6.35 -11.99
N PRO A 27 -4.08 -5.30 -12.49
CA PRO A 27 -4.68 -4.27 -11.66
C PRO A 27 -5.72 -4.81 -10.66
N ALA A 28 -6.47 -5.87 -11.02
CA ALA A 28 -7.47 -6.42 -10.11
C ALA A 28 -6.83 -7.14 -8.93
N ALA A 29 -5.68 -7.77 -9.12
CA ALA A 29 -4.90 -8.37 -8.03
C ALA A 29 -4.45 -7.31 -7.01
N LEU A 30 -3.95 -6.16 -7.48
CA LEU A 30 -3.55 -5.06 -6.59
C LEU A 30 -4.74 -4.37 -5.92
N LEU A 31 -5.86 -4.23 -6.63
CA LEU A 31 -7.08 -3.71 -6.02
C LEU A 31 -7.58 -4.61 -4.88
N ASN A 32 -7.60 -5.93 -5.09
CA ASN A 32 -8.01 -6.89 -4.07
C ASN A 32 -7.07 -6.85 -2.86
N ALA A 33 -5.76 -6.77 -3.09
CA ALA A 33 -4.78 -6.61 -2.01
C ALA A 33 -5.01 -5.30 -1.23
N ALA A 34 -5.30 -4.18 -1.89
CA ALA A 34 -5.61 -2.93 -1.20
C ALA A 34 -6.88 -3.05 -0.33
N VAL A 35 -7.88 -3.83 -0.76
CA VAL A 35 -9.08 -4.12 0.02
C VAL A 35 -8.76 -4.99 1.25
N GLU A 36 -7.88 -5.98 1.09
CA GLU A 36 -7.41 -6.83 2.19
C GLU A 36 -6.69 -5.99 3.27
N GLU A 37 -5.73 -5.16 2.87
CA GLU A 37 -5.00 -4.29 3.80
C GLU A 37 -5.90 -3.22 4.44
N LEU A 38 -6.93 -2.73 3.74
CA LEU A 38 -7.96 -1.88 4.36
C LEU A 38 -8.77 -2.62 5.43
N GLY A 39 -8.95 -3.93 5.27
CA GLY A 39 -9.51 -4.81 6.29
C GLY A 39 -8.64 -4.86 7.54
N GLU A 40 -7.32 -4.92 7.38
CA GLU A 40 -6.36 -4.90 8.50
C GLU A 40 -6.32 -3.54 9.19
N VAL A 41 -6.41 -2.43 8.46
CA VAL A 41 -6.60 -1.08 9.06
C VAL A 41 -7.86 -1.07 9.93
N ALA A 42 -8.98 -1.57 9.41
CA ALA A 42 -10.23 -1.63 10.16
C ALA A 42 -10.08 -2.56 11.38
N HIS A 43 -9.38 -3.68 11.24
CA HIS A 43 -9.10 -4.60 12.34
C HIS A 43 -8.31 -3.91 13.45
N ALA A 44 -7.17 -3.29 13.13
CA ALA A 44 -6.29 -2.62 14.07
C ALA A 44 -7.00 -1.52 14.87
N ILE A 45 -7.83 -0.71 14.19
CA ILE A 45 -8.62 0.36 14.83
C ILE A 45 -9.71 -0.24 15.73
N ASN A 46 -10.46 -1.22 15.25
CA ASN A 46 -11.60 -1.78 15.98
C ASN A 46 -11.16 -2.62 17.20
N HIS A 47 -9.93 -3.14 17.19
CA HIS A 47 -9.38 -3.95 18.28
C HIS A 47 -8.34 -3.20 19.14
N ASP A 48 -8.16 -1.89 18.92
CA ASP A 48 -7.25 -1.03 19.69
C ASP A 48 -5.80 -1.58 19.73
N GLU A 49 -5.30 -2.06 18.59
CA GLU A 49 -3.93 -2.61 18.48
C GLU A 49 -2.82 -1.54 18.60
N GLY A 50 -3.22 -0.29 18.76
CA GLY A 50 -2.35 0.84 19.01
C GLY A 50 -1.94 1.61 17.75
N PRO A 51 -1.32 2.79 17.95
CA PRO A 51 -1.02 3.72 16.86
C PRO A 51 0.04 3.19 15.91
N GLU A 52 1.05 2.45 16.39
CA GLU A 52 2.13 1.92 15.55
C GLU A 52 1.61 0.94 14.50
N LYS A 53 0.77 -0.02 14.94
CA LYS A 53 0.13 -1.01 14.06
C LYS A 53 -0.82 -0.32 13.07
N THR A 54 -1.66 0.59 13.55
CA THR A 54 -2.57 1.37 12.67
C THR A 54 -1.79 2.15 11.60
N ILE A 55 -0.67 2.77 11.97
CA ILE A 55 0.19 3.49 11.02
C ILE A 55 0.80 2.53 9.99
N GLN A 56 1.25 1.35 10.43
CA GLN A 56 1.79 0.32 9.54
C GLN A 56 0.73 -0.09 8.51
N GLU A 57 -0.47 -0.48 8.93
CA GLU A 57 -1.53 -0.93 8.02
C GLU A 57 -1.93 0.16 7.02
N ILE A 58 -1.99 1.42 7.46
CA ILE A 58 -2.25 2.55 6.56
C ILE A 58 -1.13 2.68 5.51
N ALA A 59 0.13 2.54 5.92
CA ALA A 59 1.26 2.59 5.00
C ALA A 59 1.24 1.42 4.00
N GLU A 60 0.83 0.22 4.43
CA GLU A 60 0.66 -0.95 3.56
C GLU A 60 -0.40 -0.69 2.49
N VAL A 61 -1.59 -0.21 2.87
CA VAL A 61 -2.65 0.19 1.91
C VAL A 61 -2.12 1.20 0.89
N MET A 62 -1.43 2.24 1.36
CA MET A 62 -0.90 3.30 0.49
C MET A 62 0.16 2.77 -0.47
N GLY A 63 1.03 1.85 -0.03
CA GLY A 63 2.03 1.23 -0.90
C GLY A 63 1.40 0.35 -2.00
N VAL A 64 0.33 -0.38 -1.67
CA VAL A 64 -0.41 -1.17 -2.68
C VAL A 64 -1.11 -0.24 -3.68
N LEU A 65 -1.75 0.83 -3.21
CA LEU A 65 -2.41 1.81 -4.08
C LEU A 65 -1.43 2.57 -4.97
N SER A 66 -0.23 2.88 -4.47
CA SER A 66 0.86 3.48 -5.24
C SER A 66 1.28 2.59 -6.41
N ARG A 67 1.48 1.29 -6.16
CA ARG A 67 1.77 0.30 -7.22
C ARG A 67 0.63 0.15 -8.22
N LEU A 68 -0.62 0.14 -7.73
CA LEU A 68 -1.80 0.11 -8.62
C LEU A 68 -1.85 1.36 -9.49
N PHE A 69 -1.55 2.52 -8.92
CA PHE A 69 -1.47 3.78 -9.65
C PHE A 69 -0.40 3.72 -10.76
N GLU A 70 0.81 3.24 -10.48
CA GLU A 70 1.86 3.05 -11.48
C GLU A 70 1.42 2.11 -12.62
N MET A 71 0.63 1.08 -12.31
CA MET A 71 0.16 0.11 -13.29
C MET A 71 -0.93 0.66 -14.22
N VAL A 72 -1.83 1.51 -13.69
CA VAL A 72 -2.92 2.10 -14.49
C VAL A 72 -2.53 3.42 -15.15
N ALA A 73 -1.51 4.11 -14.62
CA ALA A 73 -1.01 5.35 -15.20
C ALA A 73 -0.23 5.04 -16.49
N PRO A 74 -0.63 5.60 -17.65
CA PRO A 74 0.10 5.38 -18.88
C PRO A 74 1.52 5.99 -18.81
N PRO A 75 2.51 5.39 -19.51
CA PRO A 75 3.86 5.94 -19.56
C PRO A 75 3.85 7.41 -20.00
N GLY A 76 4.49 8.28 -19.22
CA GLY A 76 4.60 9.72 -19.53
C GLY A 76 3.48 10.61 -18.97
N MET A 77 2.50 10.06 -18.23
CA MET A 77 1.46 10.88 -17.57
C MET A 77 1.97 11.62 -16.32
N LEU A 78 3.06 11.15 -15.71
CA LEU A 78 3.62 11.67 -14.45
C LEU A 78 4.84 12.55 -14.70
N THR A 79 4.64 13.67 -15.40
CA THR A 79 5.61 14.77 -15.41
C THR A 79 5.13 15.82 -14.43
N PHE A 80 5.80 15.91 -13.28
CA PHE A 80 5.61 16.97 -12.28
C PHE A 80 6.88 17.81 -12.20
#